data_AF-G5NBM8-F1
#
_entry.id   AF-G5NBM8-F1
#
_cell.length_a   1.000
_cell.length_b   1.000
_cell.length_c   1.000
_cell.angle_alpha   90.00
_cell.angle_beta   90.00
_cell.angle_gamma   90.00
#
_symmetry.space_group_name_H-M   'P 1'
#
loop_
_entity.id
_entity.type
_entity.pdbx_description
1 polymer ?
#
loop_
_entity_poly.entity_id
_entity_poly.type
_entity_poly.pdbx_seq_one_letter_code
_entity_poly.pdbx_strand_id
1 'polypeptide(L)'
;MFNRIRVVTMLMMVLGVFALLQLVSGGLLFSSLQHNQQGFVISNELRQQQSELTSTWDLMLQTRINLSRSAARMMMDASNQQSSAKTDLLQNAKTTLAQAAAHYANFKNMTPLPAMAEASANVDEKYQRYQAALAELIQFLDNGNMDAYFAQPTQGMQNALGEALGNYARVSENLYRQTFDQSAHDYRFAQWQLGGLAVVLVLILMVVWFGIRHALLNPLARVITHIREIASGDLTKTLTVSGRNEIGELAGTVEHMQRSLIDTVTQVREGSDAIYSGTSEIAAGNTDLSSRTE
;
A
#
# COMPACT_ATOMS: atom_id res chain seq x y z
N MET A 1 -15.63 26.44 24.63
CA MET A 1 -15.35 26.89 23.24
C MET A 1 -16.27 26.27 22.18
N PHE A 2 -16.84 25.08 22.41
CA PHE A 2 -17.68 24.35 21.43
C PHE A 2 -19.11 24.90 21.21
N ASN A 3 -19.67 25.71 22.11
CA ASN A 3 -21.05 26.23 22.00
C ASN A 3 -21.30 27.28 20.89
N ARG A 4 -20.28 27.63 20.10
CA ARG A 4 -20.38 28.60 18.99
C ARG A 4 -20.24 27.96 17.61
N ILE A 5 -19.90 26.69 17.53
CA ILE A 5 -19.66 26.01 16.25
C ILE A 5 -21.00 25.51 15.72
N ARG A 6 -21.32 25.89 14.48
CA ARG A 6 -22.48 25.40 13.73
C ARG A 6 -22.34 23.90 13.46
N VAL A 7 -23.45 23.18 13.51
CA VAL A 7 -23.49 21.73 13.24
C VAL A 7 -22.89 21.41 11.88
N VAL A 8 -23.23 22.21 10.86
CA VAL A 8 -22.70 22.04 9.49
C VAL A 8 -21.19 22.21 9.45
N THR A 9 -20.65 23.20 10.17
CA THR A 9 -19.20 23.45 10.23
C THR A 9 -18.46 22.31 10.95
N MET A 10 -19.07 21.73 11.98
CA MET A 10 -18.54 20.54 12.64
C MET A 10 -18.49 19.34 11.68
N LEU A 11 -19.58 19.07 10.96
CA LEU A 11 -19.63 17.98 9.96
C LEU A 11 -18.61 18.18 8.82
N MET A 12 -18.47 19.41 8.32
CA MET A 12 -17.46 19.75 7.31
C MET A 12 -16.03 19.56 7.84
N MET A 13 -15.75 19.90 9.10
CA MET A 13 -14.44 19.63 9.70
C MET A 13 -14.14 18.13 9.77
N VAL A 14 -15.13 17.32 10.15
CA VAL A 14 -14.95 15.85 10.21
C VAL A 14 -14.65 15.27 8.82
N LEU A 15 -15.40 15.69 7.80
CA LEU A 15 -15.14 15.32 6.41
C LEU A 15 -13.76 15.77 5.94
N GLY A 16 -13.35 17.00 6.29
CA GLY A 16 -12.02 17.51 5.98
C GLY A 16 -10.90 16.68 6.59
N VAL A 17 -11.01 16.34 7.88
CA VAL A 17 -10.05 15.47 8.58
C VAL A 17 -10.02 14.07 7.95
N PHE A 18 -11.17 13.50 7.61
CA PHE A 18 -11.26 12.20 6.96
C PHE A 18 -10.58 12.21 5.57
N ALA A 19 -10.83 13.23 4.75
CA ALA A 19 -10.20 13.39 3.45
C ALA A 19 -8.67 13.53 3.58
N LEU A 20 -8.20 14.30 4.56
CA LEU A 20 -6.78 14.48 4.83
C LEU A 20 -6.12 13.16 5.25
N LEU A 21 -6.79 12.37 6.10
CA LEU A 21 -6.34 11.02 6.46
C LEU A 21 -6.27 10.09 5.25
N GLN A 22 -7.26 10.13 4.35
CA GLN A 22 -7.24 9.36 3.11
C GLN A 22 -6.07 9.73 2.21
N LEU A 23 -5.75 11.02 2.08
CA LEU A 23 -4.60 11.48 1.30
C LEU A 23 -3.27 11.02 1.91
N VAL A 24 -3.11 11.14 3.23
CA VAL A 24 -1.91 10.67 3.94
C VAL A 24 -1.77 9.15 3.80
N SER A 25 -2.84 8.40 4.03
CA SER A 25 -2.84 6.94 3.86
C SER A 25 -2.53 6.53 2.42
N GLY A 26 -3.11 7.21 1.43
CA GLY A 26 -2.87 6.95 0.02
C GLY A 26 -1.41 7.23 -0.38
N GLY A 27 -0.84 8.33 0.09
CA GLY A 27 0.56 8.69 -0.16
C GLY A 27 1.54 7.68 0.45
N LEU A 28 1.28 7.23 1.68
CA LEU A 28 2.10 6.21 2.34
C LEU A 28 2.03 4.85 1.61
N LEU A 29 0.83 4.42 1.24
CA LEU A 29 0.65 3.19 0.45
C LEU A 29 1.35 3.27 -0.91
N PHE A 30 1.24 4.40 -1.60
CA PHE A 30 1.91 4.61 -2.89
C PHE A 30 3.44 4.54 -2.75
N SER A 31 4.01 5.19 -1.74
CA SER A 31 5.45 5.13 -1.45
C SER A 31 5.91 3.70 -1.15
N SER A 32 5.14 2.94 -0.36
CA SER A 32 5.46 1.55 -0.02
C SER A 32 5.41 0.64 -1.25
N LEU A 33 4.40 0.81 -2.11
CA LEU A 33 4.30 0.07 -3.37
C LEU A 33 5.46 0.37 -4.33
N GLN A 34 5.88 1.65 -4.42
CA GLN A 34 6.99 2.04 -5.28
C GLN A 34 8.33 1.43 -4.81
N HIS A 35 8.58 1.42 -3.50
CA HIS A 35 9.77 0.76 -2.93
C HIS A 35 9.77 -0.76 -3.18
N ASN A 36 8.61 -1.40 -3.02
CA ASN A 36 8.46 -2.83 -3.26
C ASN A 36 8.67 -3.19 -4.75
N GLN A 37 8.19 -2.36 -5.68
CA GLN A 37 8.44 -2.53 -7.11
C GLN A 37 9.94 -2.46 -7.46
N GLN A 38 10.69 -1.52 -6.87
CA GLN A 38 12.14 -1.42 -7.11
C GLN A 38 12.89 -2.65 -6.62
N GLY A 39 12.57 -3.15 -5.41
CA GLY A 39 13.15 -4.37 -4.89
C GLY A 39 12.85 -5.60 -5.75
N PHE A 40 11.64 -5.68 -6.30
CA PHE A 40 11.24 -6.75 -7.23
C PHE A 40 12.01 -6.70 -8.56
N VAL A 41 12.18 -5.51 -9.15
CA VAL A 41 12.92 -5.36 -10.43
C VAL A 41 14.38 -5.77 -10.25
N ILE A 42 15.06 -5.26 -9.22
CA ILE A 42 16.46 -5.61 -8.91
C ILE A 42 16.60 -7.12 -8.68
N SER A 43 15.70 -7.71 -7.90
CA SER A 43 15.69 -9.16 -7.64
C SER A 43 15.51 -9.98 -8.92
N ASN A 44 14.63 -9.55 -9.81
CA ASN A 44 14.39 -10.23 -11.06
C ASN A 44 15.59 -10.10 -12.03
N GLU A 45 16.21 -8.92 -12.10
CA GLU A 45 17.44 -8.70 -12.89
C GLU A 45 18.61 -9.55 -12.39
N LEU A 46 18.87 -9.57 -11.08
CA LEU A 46 19.92 -10.42 -10.49
C LEU A 46 19.67 -11.90 -10.76
N ARG A 47 18.41 -12.35 -10.68
CA ARG A 47 18.03 -13.74 -10.99
C ARG A 47 18.27 -14.07 -12.47
N GLN A 48 17.92 -13.16 -13.38
CA GLN A 48 18.15 -13.35 -14.82
C GLN A 48 19.65 -13.41 -15.14
N GLN A 49 20.45 -12.49 -14.61
CA GLN A 49 21.90 -12.49 -14.78
C GLN A 49 22.53 -13.80 -14.26
N GLN A 50 22.13 -14.25 -13.07
CA GLN A 50 22.60 -15.51 -12.49
C GLN A 50 22.19 -16.72 -13.35
N SER A 51 20.97 -16.71 -13.90
CA SER A 51 20.49 -17.76 -14.79
C SER A 51 21.33 -17.85 -16.07
N GLU A 52 21.61 -16.73 -16.73
CA GLU A 52 22.44 -16.69 -17.93
C GLU A 52 23.86 -17.19 -17.64
N LEU A 53 24.48 -16.74 -16.54
CA LEU A 53 25.81 -17.22 -16.13
C LEU A 53 25.83 -18.72 -15.81
N THR A 54 24.78 -19.24 -15.18
CA THR A 54 24.66 -20.66 -14.86
C THR A 54 24.56 -21.50 -16.15
N SER A 55 23.74 -21.05 -17.12
CA SER A 55 23.64 -21.69 -18.44
C SER A 55 24.95 -21.64 -19.20
N THR A 56 25.66 -20.50 -19.21
CA THR A 56 26.99 -20.37 -19.79
C THR A 56 27.96 -21.38 -19.19
N TRP A 57 28.02 -21.46 -17.86
CA TRP A 57 28.91 -22.37 -17.14
C TRP A 57 28.63 -23.85 -17.47
N ASP A 58 27.36 -24.26 -17.42
CA ASP A 58 26.95 -25.63 -17.72
C ASP A 58 27.32 -26.02 -19.16
N LEU A 59 27.03 -25.14 -20.13
CA LEU A 59 27.36 -25.39 -21.54
C LEU A 59 28.87 -25.42 -21.80
N MET A 60 29.68 -24.63 -21.08
CA MET A 60 31.15 -24.73 -21.17
C MET A 60 31.68 -26.04 -20.57
N LEU A 61 31.08 -26.53 -19.48
CA LEU A 61 31.41 -27.84 -18.93
C LEU A 61 31.00 -28.97 -19.90
N GLN A 62 29.81 -28.89 -20.49
CA GLN A 62 29.35 -29.82 -21.53
C GLN A 62 30.28 -29.79 -22.75
N THR A 63 30.72 -28.60 -23.18
CA THR A 63 31.71 -28.44 -24.25
C THR A 63 32.98 -29.22 -23.92
N ARG A 64 33.54 -29.02 -22.72
CA ARG A 64 34.76 -29.71 -22.29
C ARG A 64 34.57 -31.23 -22.22
N ILE A 65 33.42 -31.71 -21.71
CA ILE A 65 33.09 -33.14 -21.68
C ILE A 65 33.04 -33.71 -23.10
N ASN A 66 32.39 -33.02 -24.04
CA ASN A 66 32.32 -33.45 -25.44
C ASN A 66 33.70 -33.48 -26.10
N LEU A 67 34.56 -32.50 -25.83
CA LEU A 67 35.95 -32.48 -26.29
C LEU A 67 36.75 -33.66 -25.72
N SER A 68 36.68 -33.91 -24.41
CA SER A 68 37.39 -35.04 -23.79
C SER A 68 36.91 -36.39 -24.32
N ARG A 69 35.60 -36.56 -24.55
CA ARG A 69 35.04 -37.77 -25.17
C ARG A 69 35.48 -37.93 -26.63
N SER A 70 35.55 -36.83 -27.38
CA SER A 70 36.05 -36.83 -28.76
C SER A 70 37.53 -37.22 -28.80
N ALA A 71 38.36 -36.60 -27.97
CA ALA A 71 39.78 -36.91 -27.84
C ALA A 71 40.01 -38.39 -27.47
N ALA A 72 39.32 -38.90 -26.45
CA ALA A 72 39.44 -40.30 -26.03
C ALA A 72 39.13 -41.28 -27.17
N ARG A 73 38.10 -41.01 -27.99
CA ARG A 73 37.78 -41.84 -29.16
C ARG A 73 38.85 -41.78 -30.24
N MET A 74 39.44 -40.61 -30.46
CA MET A 74 40.54 -40.46 -31.43
C MET A 74 41.81 -41.22 -31.00
N MET A 75 42.03 -41.44 -29.70
CA MET A 75 43.15 -42.26 -29.20
C MET A 75 42.88 -43.76 -29.26
N MET A 76 41.62 -44.19 -29.14
CA MET A 76 41.27 -45.62 -29.12
C MET A 76 41.25 -46.27 -30.50
N ASP A 77 40.99 -45.53 -31.58
CA ASP A 77 40.59 -46.13 -32.85
C ASP A 77 41.46 -45.66 -34.05
N ALA A 78 42.69 -46.15 -34.13
CA ALA A 78 43.60 -45.86 -35.25
C ALA A 78 43.16 -46.53 -36.58
N SER A 79 42.36 -47.61 -36.52
CA SER A 79 41.88 -48.37 -37.69
C SER A 79 40.51 -47.95 -38.22
N ASN A 80 39.74 -47.17 -37.45
CA ASN A 80 38.35 -46.81 -37.76
C ASN A 80 38.21 -45.28 -37.85
N GLN A 81 39.11 -44.67 -38.64
CA GLN A 81 39.20 -43.22 -38.90
C GLN A 81 37.87 -42.56 -39.31
N GLN A 82 36.85 -43.35 -39.69
CA GLN A 82 35.52 -42.95 -40.16
C GLN A 82 34.40 -43.14 -39.11
N SER A 83 34.69 -43.22 -37.81
CA SER A 83 33.65 -43.26 -36.78
C SER A 83 32.86 -41.94 -36.78
N SER A 84 31.65 -41.93 -37.37
CA SER A 84 30.72 -40.79 -37.36
C SER A 84 30.58 -40.15 -35.99
N ALA A 85 30.63 -40.99 -34.95
CA ALA A 85 30.52 -40.62 -33.56
C ALA A 85 31.69 -39.74 -33.04
N LYS A 86 32.85 -39.67 -33.72
CA LYS A 86 33.93 -38.69 -33.46
C LYS A 86 33.52 -37.30 -33.94
N THR A 87 33.10 -37.23 -35.20
CA THR A 87 32.67 -35.99 -35.87
C THR A 87 31.47 -35.39 -35.14
N ASP A 88 30.53 -36.23 -34.71
CA ASP A 88 29.35 -35.81 -33.96
C ASP A 88 29.70 -35.18 -32.60
N LEU A 89 30.65 -35.74 -31.86
CA LEU A 89 31.05 -35.20 -30.56
C LEU A 89 31.79 -33.86 -30.68
N LEU A 90 32.70 -33.74 -31.65
CA LEU A 90 33.38 -32.47 -31.91
C LEU A 90 32.40 -31.40 -32.39
N GLN A 91 31.43 -31.79 -33.23
CA GLN A 91 30.36 -30.89 -33.64
C GLN A 91 29.47 -30.46 -32.47
N ASN A 92 29.13 -31.39 -31.57
CA ASN A 92 28.38 -31.05 -30.35
C ASN A 92 29.16 -30.11 -29.43
N ALA A 93 30.49 -30.25 -29.33
CA ALA A 93 31.34 -29.31 -28.61
C ALA A 93 31.28 -27.90 -29.23
N LYS A 94 31.34 -27.79 -30.56
CA LYS A 94 31.17 -26.50 -31.28
C LYS A 94 29.80 -25.88 -30.99
N THR A 95 28.73 -26.67 -31.04
CA THR A 95 27.37 -26.22 -30.76
C THR A 95 27.21 -25.74 -29.32
N THR A 96 27.66 -26.52 -28.35
CA THR A 96 27.55 -26.17 -26.92
C THR A 96 28.38 -24.93 -26.57
N LEU A 97 29.57 -24.75 -27.17
CA LEU A 97 30.37 -23.53 -26.97
C LEU A 97 29.69 -22.29 -27.58
N ALA A 98 29.07 -22.43 -28.76
CA ALA A 98 28.31 -21.35 -29.38
C ALA A 98 27.06 -20.96 -28.56
N GLN A 99 26.35 -21.95 -28.00
CA GLN A 99 25.23 -21.70 -27.09
C GLN A 99 25.70 -21.01 -25.79
N ALA A 100 26.82 -21.44 -25.22
CA ALA A 100 27.41 -20.79 -24.05
C ALA A 100 27.71 -19.31 -24.31
N ALA A 101 28.25 -19.00 -25.49
CA ALA A 101 28.54 -17.64 -25.92
C ALA A 101 27.28 -16.79 -26.12
N ALA A 102 26.18 -17.37 -26.61
CA ALA A 102 24.90 -16.67 -26.73
C ALA A 102 24.34 -16.29 -25.35
N HIS A 103 24.35 -17.23 -24.39
CA HIS A 103 23.94 -16.94 -23.01
C HIS A 103 24.84 -15.87 -22.35
N TYR A 104 26.14 -15.95 -22.59
CA TYR A 104 27.07 -14.96 -22.05
C TYR A 104 26.86 -13.57 -22.65
N ALA A 105 26.51 -13.48 -23.94
CA ALA A 105 26.17 -12.22 -24.59
C ALA A 105 24.89 -11.61 -23.98
N ASN A 106 23.88 -12.42 -23.65
CA ASN A 106 22.69 -11.94 -22.93
C ASN A 106 23.04 -11.37 -21.56
N PHE A 107 23.88 -12.07 -20.80
CA PHE A 107 24.41 -11.56 -19.53
C PHE A 107 25.12 -10.21 -19.70
N LYS A 108 25.99 -10.07 -20.71
CA LYS A 108 26.75 -8.83 -20.97
C LYS A 108 25.89 -7.66 -21.42
N ASN A 109 24.76 -7.93 -22.07
CA ASN A 109 23.79 -6.91 -22.49
C ASN A 109 22.95 -6.38 -21.32
N MET A 110 22.86 -7.11 -20.21
CA MET A 110 22.21 -6.65 -19.00
C MET A 110 23.17 -5.70 -18.27
N THR A 111 22.76 -4.44 -18.07
CA THR A 111 23.60 -3.47 -17.36
C THR A 111 23.79 -3.94 -15.91
N PRO A 112 25.03 -4.14 -15.43
CA PRO A 112 25.25 -4.56 -14.06
C PRO A 112 24.89 -3.42 -13.11
N LEU A 113 24.28 -3.79 -11.98
CA LEU A 113 24.17 -2.87 -10.84
C LEU A 113 25.56 -2.38 -10.44
N PRO A 114 25.72 -1.13 -9.95
CA PRO A 114 27.02 -0.60 -9.54
C PRO A 114 27.75 -1.52 -8.54
N ALA A 115 27.02 -2.14 -7.62
CA ALA A 115 27.56 -3.09 -6.64
C ALA A 115 28.06 -4.42 -7.26
N MET A 116 27.61 -4.76 -8.48
CA MET A 116 28.02 -5.97 -9.20
C MET A 116 29.15 -5.71 -10.19
N ALA A 117 29.51 -4.44 -10.47
CA ALA A 117 30.43 -4.09 -11.56
C ALA A 117 31.79 -4.80 -11.48
N GLU A 118 32.40 -4.86 -10.29
CA GLU A 118 33.69 -5.53 -10.07
C GLU A 118 33.58 -7.05 -10.27
N ALA A 119 32.53 -7.66 -9.70
CA ALA A 119 32.30 -9.09 -9.84
C ALA A 119 32.02 -9.48 -11.30
N SER A 120 31.21 -8.70 -12.01
CA SER A 120 30.93 -8.88 -13.45
C SER A 120 32.19 -8.75 -14.30
N ALA A 121 33.05 -7.77 -14.02
CA ALA A 121 34.31 -7.59 -14.74
C ALA A 121 35.28 -8.77 -14.52
N ASN A 122 35.36 -9.29 -13.29
CA ASN A 122 36.18 -10.46 -13.01
C ASN A 122 35.63 -11.71 -13.71
N VAL A 123 34.30 -11.92 -13.74
CA VAL A 123 33.68 -12.99 -14.52
C VAL A 123 34.01 -12.84 -16.01
N ASP A 124 33.96 -11.63 -16.57
CA ASP A 124 34.30 -11.39 -17.99
C ASP A 124 35.74 -11.77 -18.30
N GLU A 125 36.71 -11.32 -17.49
CA GLU A 125 38.11 -11.67 -17.70
C GLU A 125 38.34 -13.19 -17.70
N LYS A 126 37.75 -13.91 -16.74
CA LYS A 126 37.95 -15.37 -16.62
C LYS A 126 37.15 -16.15 -17.68
N TYR A 127 35.98 -15.65 -18.05
CA TYR A 127 35.18 -16.22 -19.14
C TYR A 127 35.93 -16.13 -20.46
N GLN A 128 36.49 -14.96 -20.82
CA GLN A 128 37.22 -14.78 -22.07
C GLN A 128 38.40 -15.76 -22.19
N ARG A 129 39.16 -15.95 -21.11
CA ARG A 129 40.27 -16.91 -21.09
C ARG A 129 39.81 -18.34 -21.29
N TYR A 130 38.78 -18.76 -20.55
CA TYR A 130 38.31 -20.15 -20.64
C TYR A 130 37.58 -20.42 -21.97
N GLN A 131 36.83 -19.46 -22.50
CA GLN A 131 36.19 -19.55 -23.81
C GLN A 131 37.24 -19.69 -24.92
N ALA A 132 38.29 -18.86 -24.91
CA ALA A 132 39.39 -18.95 -25.86
C ALA A 132 40.10 -20.31 -25.77
N ALA A 133 40.34 -20.79 -24.54
CA ALA A 133 40.94 -22.12 -24.32
C ALA A 133 40.11 -23.25 -24.92
N LEU A 134 38.78 -23.25 -24.72
CA LEU A 134 37.89 -24.25 -25.31
C LEU A 134 37.86 -24.15 -26.85
N ALA A 135 37.93 -22.94 -27.40
CA ALA A 135 38.02 -22.73 -28.85
C ALA A 135 39.33 -23.27 -29.44
N GLU A 136 40.46 -23.08 -28.74
CA GLU A 136 41.76 -23.67 -29.10
C GLU A 136 41.72 -25.20 -29.05
N LEU A 137 41.10 -25.79 -28.01
CA LEU A 137 40.95 -27.25 -27.93
C LEU A 137 40.13 -27.81 -29.10
N ILE A 138 39.08 -27.10 -29.55
CA ILE A 138 38.34 -27.45 -30.77
C ILE A 138 39.29 -27.44 -31.97
N GLN A 139 40.10 -26.40 -32.15
CA GLN A 139 41.06 -26.32 -33.25
C GLN A 139 42.11 -27.44 -33.21
N PHE A 140 42.64 -27.77 -32.02
CA PHE A 140 43.60 -28.86 -31.88
C PHE A 140 42.98 -30.19 -32.29
N LEU A 141 41.74 -30.48 -31.89
CA LEU A 141 41.04 -31.70 -32.30
C LEU A 141 40.64 -31.70 -33.78
N ASP A 142 40.26 -30.56 -34.36
CA ASP A 142 39.99 -30.43 -35.80
C ASP A 142 41.25 -30.75 -36.62
N ASN A 143 42.42 -30.28 -36.17
CA ASN A 143 43.71 -30.49 -36.83
C ASN A 143 44.41 -31.81 -36.44
N GLY A 144 43.83 -32.59 -35.53
CA GLY A 144 44.43 -33.82 -35.00
C GLY A 144 45.67 -33.62 -34.11
N ASN A 145 45.91 -32.42 -33.61
CA ASN A 145 47.06 -32.08 -32.77
C ASN A 145 46.83 -32.45 -31.29
N MET A 146 47.02 -33.74 -30.97
CA MET A 146 46.78 -34.24 -29.61
C MET A 146 47.79 -33.74 -28.58
N ASP A 147 49.04 -33.52 -28.97
CA ASP A 147 50.08 -33.02 -28.06
C ASP A 147 49.69 -31.64 -27.52
N ALA A 148 49.24 -30.73 -28.40
CA ALA A 148 48.76 -29.42 -27.99
C ALA A 148 47.46 -29.48 -27.17
N TYR A 149 46.54 -30.39 -27.52
CA TYR A 149 45.30 -30.61 -26.76
C TYR A 149 45.59 -30.97 -25.29
N PHE A 150 46.54 -31.89 -25.04
CA PHE A 150 46.89 -32.32 -23.69
C PHE A 150 47.84 -31.38 -22.95
N ALA A 151 48.65 -30.62 -23.67
CA ALA A 151 49.56 -29.65 -23.05
C ALA A 151 48.83 -28.40 -22.50
N GLN A 152 47.63 -28.09 -23.01
CA GLN A 152 46.90 -26.89 -22.56
C GLN A 152 46.45 -27.02 -21.08
N PRO A 153 46.73 -26.02 -20.22
CA PRO A 153 46.35 -26.05 -18.81
C PRO A 153 44.87 -25.68 -18.58
N THR A 154 43.95 -26.33 -19.29
CA THR A 154 42.51 -26.01 -19.32
C THR A 154 41.85 -26.03 -17.93
N GLN A 155 42.27 -26.95 -17.06
CA GLN A 155 41.70 -27.08 -15.71
C GLN A 155 41.90 -25.82 -14.86
N GLY A 156 43.06 -25.15 -14.98
CA GLY A 156 43.32 -23.91 -14.24
C GLY A 156 42.39 -22.77 -14.68
N MET A 157 42.14 -22.66 -15.98
CA MET A 157 41.21 -21.66 -16.55
C MET A 157 39.76 -21.98 -16.17
N GLN A 158 39.37 -23.25 -16.18
CA GLN A 158 38.06 -23.68 -15.69
C GLN A 158 37.87 -23.33 -14.20
N ASN A 159 38.84 -23.66 -13.35
CA ASN A 159 38.78 -23.38 -11.91
C ASN A 159 38.68 -21.87 -11.63
N ALA A 160 39.47 -21.05 -12.34
CA ALA A 160 39.44 -19.60 -12.19
C ALA A 160 38.09 -18.99 -12.56
N LEU A 161 37.42 -19.49 -13.62
CA LEU A 161 36.06 -19.06 -13.93
C LEU A 161 35.06 -19.56 -12.87
N GLY A 162 35.17 -20.80 -12.42
CA GLY A 162 34.31 -21.34 -11.36
C GLY A 162 34.38 -20.53 -10.06
N GLU A 163 35.59 -20.10 -9.67
CA GLU A 163 35.81 -19.22 -8.52
C GLU A 163 35.19 -17.82 -8.74
N ALA A 164 35.38 -17.24 -9.93
CA ALA A 164 34.78 -15.95 -10.28
C ALA A 164 33.24 -16.00 -10.25
N LEU A 165 32.64 -17.09 -10.76
CA LEU A 165 31.20 -17.33 -10.71
C LEU A 165 30.69 -17.55 -9.28
N GLY A 166 31.46 -18.25 -8.44
CA GLY A 166 31.14 -18.41 -7.01
C GLY A 166 31.18 -17.06 -6.27
N ASN A 167 32.17 -16.22 -6.58
CA ASN A 167 32.23 -14.86 -6.03
C ASN A 167 31.04 -14.01 -6.50
N TYR A 168 30.73 -14.04 -7.80
CA TYR A 168 29.57 -13.36 -8.37
C TYR A 168 28.27 -13.77 -7.67
N ALA A 169 28.02 -15.07 -7.52
CA ALA A 169 26.83 -15.60 -6.86
C ALA A 169 26.74 -15.13 -5.40
N ARG A 170 27.86 -15.08 -4.68
CA ARG A 170 27.92 -14.59 -3.30
C ARG A 170 27.60 -13.09 -3.20
N VAL A 171 28.12 -12.26 -4.09
CA VAL A 171 27.80 -10.82 -4.12
C VAL A 171 26.34 -10.61 -4.49
N SER A 172 25.83 -11.34 -5.49
CA SER A 172 24.42 -11.32 -5.91
C SER A 172 23.47 -11.71 -4.76
N GLU A 173 23.76 -12.80 -4.05
CA GLU A 173 22.98 -13.27 -2.90
C GLU A 173 23.00 -12.26 -1.75
N ASN A 174 24.15 -11.66 -1.45
CA ASN A 174 24.25 -10.65 -0.40
C ASN A 174 23.41 -9.41 -0.75
N LEU A 175 23.44 -8.97 -2.01
CA LEU A 175 22.65 -7.83 -2.48
C LEU A 175 21.14 -8.13 -2.47
N TYR A 176 20.77 -9.36 -2.86
CA TYR A 176 19.41 -9.86 -2.77
C TYR A 176 18.90 -9.86 -1.31
N ARG A 177 19.68 -10.40 -0.38
CA ARG A 177 19.35 -10.41 1.06
C ARG A 177 19.23 -9.01 1.63
N GLN A 178 20.15 -8.10 1.31
CA GLN A 178 20.06 -6.71 1.77
C GLN A 178 18.77 -6.04 1.29
N THR A 179 18.39 -6.26 0.03
CA THR A 179 17.15 -5.70 -0.55
C THR A 179 15.90 -6.31 0.11
N PHE A 180 15.93 -7.62 0.42
CA PHE A 180 14.82 -8.33 1.05
C PHE A 180 14.67 -8.03 2.55
N ASP A 181 15.77 -7.99 3.31
CA ASP A 181 15.75 -7.66 4.74
C ASP A 181 15.31 -6.22 4.97
N GLN A 182 15.70 -5.31 4.06
CA GLN A 182 15.20 -3.95 4.05
C GLN A 182 13.70 -3.91 3.76
N SER A 183 13.22 -4.74 2.83
CA SER A 183 11.79 -4.92 2.58
C SER A 183 11.03 -5.48 3.80
N ALA A 184 11.62 -6.39 4.58
CA ALA A 184 11.01 -6.93 5.81
C ALA A 184 10.85 -5.86 6.91
N HIS A 185 11.83 -4.94 7.03
CA HIS A 185 11.69 -3.76 7.87
C HIS A 185 10.59 -2.81 7.37
N ASP A 186 10.47 -2.63 6.07
CA ASP A 186 9.41 -1.82 5.46
C ASP A 186 8.02 -2.42 5.71
N TYR A 187 7.88 -3.75 5.70
CA TYR A 187 6.62 -4.43 6.05
C TYR A 187 6.22 -4.18 7.50
N ARG A 188 7.15 -4.30 8.45
CA ARG A 188 6.86 -4.01 9.86
C ARG A 188 6.52 -2.53 10.05
N PHE A 189 7.23 -1.64 9.38
CA PHE A 189 6.95 -0.21 9.41
C PHE A 189 5.56 0.11 8.84
N ALA A 190 5.18 -0.50 7.72
CA ALA A 190 3.84 -0.38 7.14
C ALA A 190 2.75 -0.91 8.08
N GLN A 191 2.99 -2.03 8.77
CA GLN A 191 2.06 -2.55 9.78
C GLN A 191 1.88 -1.59 10.96
N TRP A 192 2.97 -1.00 11.47
CA TRP A 192 2.90 0.00 12.53
C TRP A 192 2.18 1.29 12.08
N GLN A 193 2.38 1.72 10.84
CA GLN A 193 1.63 2.84 10.26
C GLN A 193 0.14 2.53 10.15
N LEU A 194 -0.24 1.34 9.66
CA LEU A 194 -1.63 0.90 9.58
C LEU A 194 -2.28 0.84 10.98
N GLY A 195 -1.56 0.29 11.95
CA GLY A 195 -1.99 0.27 13.36
C GLY A 195 -2.18 1.68 13.92
N GLY A 196 -1.22 2.58 13.69
CA GLY A 196 -1.31 3.99 14.09
C GLY A 196 -2.49 4.71 13.45
N LEU A 197 -2.70 4.52 12.15
CA LEU A 197 -3.84 5.09 11.41
C LEU A 197 -5.17 4.59 11.98
N ALA A 198 -5.28 3.29 12.28
CA ALA A 198 -6.47 2.70 12.88
C ALA A 198 -6.78 3.29 14.26
N VAL A 199 -5.76 3.48 15.11
CA VAL A 199 -5.92 4.13 16.42
C VAL A 199 -6.39 5.59 16.27
N VAL A 200 -5.80 6.35 15.34
CA VAL A 200 -6.22 7.73 15.05
C VAL A 200 -7.67 7.78 14.56
N LEU A 201 -8.08 6.86 13.69
CA LEU A 201 -9.46 6.72 13.22
C LEU A 201 -10.44 6.48 14.38
N VAL A 202 -10.11 5.56 15.29
CA VAL A 202 -10.91 5.25 16.48
C VAL A 202 -11.02 6.47 17.40
N LEU A 203 -9.93 7.21 17.60
CA LEU A 203 -9.94 8.45 18.41
C LEU A 203 -10.83 9.53 17.78
N ILE A 204 -10.76 9.72 16.46
CA ILE A 204 -11.63 10.66 15.75
C ILE A 204 -13.09 10.24 15.89
N LEU A 205 -13.41 8.97 15.69
CA LEU A 205 -14.78 8.46 15.88
C LEU A 205 -15.30 8.71 17.29
N MET A 206 -14.48 8.50 18.33
CA MET A 206 -14.84 8.83 19.71
C MET A 206 -15.10 10.32 19.91
N VAL A 207 -14.21 11.19 19.39
CA VAL A 207 -14.36 12.65 19.49
C VAL A 207 -15.63 13.13 18.77
N VAL A 208 -15.89 12.61 17.57
CA VAL A 208 -17.08 12.95 16.78
C VAL A 208 -18.35 12.46 17.48
N TRP A 209 -18.35 11.22 17.97
CA TRP A 209 -19.50 10.66 18.70
C TRP A 209 -19.82 11.48 19.95
N PHE A 210 -18.79 11.82 20.73
CA PHE A 210 -18.95 12.66 21.93
C PHE A 210 -19.42 14.07 21.55
N GLY A 211 -18.84 14.66 20.51
CA GLY A 211 -19.20 15.98 19.99
C GLY A 211 -20.66 16.05 19.52
N ILE A 212 -21.12 15.10 18.69
CA ILE A 212 -22.51 15.06 18.19
C ILE A 212 -23.48 14.85 19.35
N ARG A 213 -23.15 13.94 20.27
CA ARG A 213 -24.00 13.68 21.44
C ARG A 213 -24.18 14.92 22.30
N HIS A 214 -23.11 15.67 22.55
CA HIS A 214 -23.15 16.82 23.43
C HIS A 214 -23.64 18.11 22.75
N ALA A 215 -23.28 18.33 21.49
CA ALA A 215 -23.61 19.57 20.76
C ALA A 215 -24.99 19.52 20.07
N LEU A 216 -25.49 18.32 19.72
CA LEU A 216 -26.69 18.17 18.90
C LEU A 216 -27.77 17.33 19.59
N LEU A 217 -27.47 16.08 19.95
CA LEU A 217 -28.50 15.17 20.48
C LEU A 217 -29.03 15.61 21.86
N ASN A 218 -28.16 15.97 22.80
CA ASN A 218 -28.57 16.38 24.15
C ASN A 218 -29.38 17.70 24.16
N PRO A 219 -28.97 18.78 23.46
CA PRO A 219 -29.77 20.00 23.37
C PRO A 219 -31.09 19.78 22.63
N LEU A 220 -31.09 19.00 21.54
CA LEU A 220 -32.31 18.69 20.79
C LEU A 220 -33.32 17.92 21.66
N ALA A 221 -32.86 16.95 22.45
CA ALA A 221 -33.72 16.23 23.39
C ALA A 221 -34.39 17.18 24.41
N ARG A 222 -33.67 18.19 24.90
CA ARG A 222 -34.23 19.21 25.80
C ARG A 222 -35.30 20.06 25.12
N VAL A 223 -35.07 20.48 23.87
CA VAL A 223 -36.09 21.22 23.09
C VAL A 223 -37.33 20.36 22.87
N ILE A 224 -37.17 19.07 22.50
CA ILE A 224 -38.30 18.14 22.31
C ILE A 224 -39.09 17.95 23.59
N THR A 225 -38.42 17.76 24.73
CA THR A 225 -39.11 17.64 26.03
C THR A 225 -39.90 18.90 26.34
N HIS A 226 -39.35 20.08 26.08
CA HIS A 226 -40.03 21.33 26.36
C HIS A 226 -41.25 21.56 25.46
N ILE A 227 -41.17 21.20 24.18
CA ILE A 227 -42.34 21.21 23.28
C ILE A 227 -43.43 20.26 23.81
N ARG A 228 -43.07 19.10 24.38
CA ARG A 228 -44.05 18.19 25.01
C ARG A 228 -44.72 18.81 26.25
N GLU A 229 -43.99 19.58 27.05
CA GLU A 229 -44.56 20.31 28.20
C GLU A 229 -45.58 21.35 27.74
N ILE A 230 -45.24 22.16 26.73
CA ILE A 230 -46.16 23.12 26.10
C ILE A 230 -47.41 22.42 25.54
N ALA A 231 -47.22 21.30 24.83
CA ALA A 231 -48.33 20.52 24.28
C ALA A 231 -49.23 19.90 25.36
N SER A 232 -48.70 19.65 26.57
CA SER A 232 -49.48 19.19 27.72
C SER A 232 -50.18 20.32 28.48
N GLY A 233 -50.00 21.58 28.07
CA GLY A 233 -50.62 22.77 28.67
C GLY A 233 -49.82 23.41 29.81
N ASP A 234 -48.62 22.90 30.15
CA ASP A 234 -47.74 23.52 31.14
C ASP A 234 -46.82 24.55 30.47
N LEU A 235 -47.25 25.82 30.52
CA LEU A 235 -46.50 26.96 29.97
C LEU A 235 -45.54 27.60 31.00
N THR A 236 -45.39 27.04 32.20
CA THR A 236 -44.61 27.66 33.29
C THR A 236 -43.11 27.34 33.23
N LYS A 237 -42.73 26.33 32.45
CA LYS A 237 -41.34 25.87 32.32
C LYS A 237 -40.53 26.81 31.44
N THR A 238 -39.23 26.92 31.69
CA THR A 238 -38.31 27.75 30.90
C THR A 238 -37.27 26.90 30.20
N LEU A 239 -37.04 27.18 28.91
CA LEU A 239 -36.06 26.48 28.09
C LEU A 239 -34.68 27.15 28.16
N THR A 240 -33.79 26.64 29.00
CA THR A 240 -32.40 27.12 29.03
C THR A 240 -31.52 26.30 28.08
N VAL A 241 -31.49 26.67 26.80
CA VAL A 241 -30.52 26.14 25.83
C VAL A 241 -29.46 27.21 25.56
N SER A 242 -28.26 27.00 26.09
CA SER A 242 -27.12 27.91 25.86
C SER A 242 -26.37 27.52 24.59
N GLY A 243 -26.41 28.37 23.56
CA GLY A 243 -25.64 28.19 22.32
C GLY A 243 -26.04 29.22 21.26
N ARG A 244 -25.09 29.63 20.40
CA ARG A 244 -25.33 30.53 19.25
C ARG A 244 -25.37 29.76 17.92
N ASN A 245 -25.70 28.48 17.98
CA ASN A 245 -25.77 27.57 16.84
C ASN A 245 -27.24 27.30 16.45
N GLU A 246 -27.44 26.45 15.45
CA GLU A 246 -28.77 26.13 14.90
C GLU A 246 -29.75 25.62 15.96
N ILE A 247 -29.27 24.91 16.99
CA ILE A 247 -30.12 24.44 18.09
C ILE A 247 -30.51 25.57 19.05
N GLY A 248 -29.62 26.55 19.27
CA GLY A 248 -29.95 27.76 20.03
C GLY A 248 -31.00 28.63 19.32
N GLU A 249 -30.91 28.74 18.00
CA GLU A 249 -31.91 29.43 17.17
C GLU A 249 -33.27 28.72 17.21
N LEU A 250 -33.27 27.39 17.12
CA LEU A 250 -34.49 26.57 17.30
C LEU A 250 -35.10 26.79 18.69
N ALA A 251 -34.29 26.76 19.75
CA ALA A 251 -34.76 26.97 21.11
C ALA A 251 -35.36 28.37 21.31
N GLY A 252 -34.74 29.42 20.74
CA GLY A 252 -35.27 30.78 20.80
C GLY A 252 -36.60 30.94 20.05
N THR A 253 -36.77 30.25 18.92
CA THR A 253 -38.04 30.23 18.19
C THR A 253 -39.15 29.53 18.99
N VAL A 254 -38.83 28.42 19.66
CA VAL A 254 -39.78 27.71 20.54
C VAL A 254 -40.17 28.57 21.75
N GLU A 255 -39.22 29.30 22.33
CA GLU A 255 -39.50 30.23 23.44
C GLU A 255 -40.42 31.39 22.99
N HIS A 256 -40.21 31.92 21.78
CA HIS A 256 -41.10 32.94 21.23
C HIS A 256 -42.53 32.40 21.02
N MET A 257 -42.66 31.18 20.50
CA MET A 257 -43.95 30.49 20.35
C MET A 257 -44.66 30.32 21.71
N GLN A 258 -43.94 29.92 22.76
CA GLN A 258 -44.49 29.78 24.11
C GLN A 258 -45.04 31.11 24.64
N ARG A 259 -44.30 32.22 24.49
CA ARG A 259 -44.76 33.54 24.95
C ARG A 259 -46.03 33.99 24.22
N SER A 260 -46.08 33.84 22.90
CA SER A 260 -47.28 34.16 22.12
C SER A 260 -48.50 33.33 22.54
N LEU A 261 -48.29 32.07 22.92
CA LEU A 261 -49.33 31.20 23.50
C LEU A 261 -49.80 31.70 24.87
N ILE A 262 -48.87 32.08 25.75
CA ILE A 262 -49.19 32.67 27.07
C ILE A 262 -50.01 33.95 26.89
N ASP A 263 -49.59 34.85 26.00
CA ASP A 263 -50.27 36.11 25.73
C ASP A 263 -51.69 35.86 25.20
N THR A 264 -51.84 34.93 24.25
CA THR A 264 -53.15 34.55 23.69
C THR A 264 -54.08 33.98 24.77
N VAL A 265 -53.59 33.05 25.61
CA VAL A 265 -54.39 32.45 26.70
C VAL A 265 -54.74 33.49 27.76
N THR A 266 -53.82 34.40 28.08
CA THR A 266 -54.05 35.51 29.01
C THR A 266 -55.14 36.44 28.50
N GLN A 267 -55.07 36.82 27.22
CA GLN A 267 -56.07 37.68 26.60
C GLN A 267 -57.46 37.02 26.50
N VAL A 268 -57.52 35.71 26.24
CA VAL A 268 -58.78 34.94 26.29
C VAL A 268 -59.35 34.89 27.70
N ARG A 269 -58.48 34.72 28.72
CA ARG A 269 -58.90 34.73 30.13
C ARG A 269 -59.42 36.10 30.55
N GLU A 270 -58.70 37.17 30.26
CA GLU A 270 -59.13 38.55 30.54
C GLU A 270 -60.46 38.88 29.84
N GLY A 271 -60.62 38.47 28.58
CA GLY A 271 -61.88 38.61 27.85
C GLY A 271 -63.02 37.82 28.50
N SER A 272 -62.74 36.61 29.00
CA SER A 272 -63.73 35.79 29.72
C SER A 272 -64.11 36.39 31.07
N ASP A 273 -63.15 36.93 31.82
CA ASP A 273 -63.38 37.62 33.10
C ASP A 273 -64.20 38.90 32.89
N ALA A 274 -63.93 39.65 31.81
CA ALA A 274 -64.72 40.83 31.43
C ALA A 274 -66.17 40.45 31.04
N ILE A 275 -66.35 39.37 30.28
CA ILE A 275 -67.69 38.83 29.96
C ILE A 275 -68.40 38.37 31.24
N TYR A 276 -67.71 37.64 32.13
CA TYR A 276 -68.29 37.19 33.39
C TYR A 276 -68.75 38.37 34.25
N SER A 277 -67.89 39.39 34.44
CA SER A 277 -68.25 40.62 35.14
C SER A 277 -69.44 41.33 34.49
N GLY A 278 -69.43 41.49 33.17
CA GLY A 278 -70.54 42.12 32.43
C GLY A 278 -71.84 41.33 32.53
N THR A 279 -71.81 40.00 32.44
CA THR A 279 -72.99 39.15 32.64
C THR A 279 -73.51 39.19 34.08
N SER A 280 -72.63 39.28 35.07
CA SER A 280 -73.02 39.46 36.48
C SER A 280 -73.67 40.82 36.72
N GLU A 281 -73.16 41.88 36.08
CA GLU A 281 -73.74 43.22 36.14
C GLU A 281 -75.10 43.28 35.43
N ILE A 282 -75.23 42.62 34.26
CA ILE A 282 -76.51 42.45 33.57
C ILE A 282 -77.49 41.67 34.44
N ALA A 283 -77.08 40.55 35.04
CA ALA A 283 -77.94 39.75 35.91
C ALA A 283 -78.41 40.55 37.13
N ALA A 284 -77.51 41.26 37.80
CA ALA A 284 -77.85 42.16 38.91
C ALA A 284 -78.81 43.28 38.47
N GLY A 285 -78.57 43.89 37.31
CA GLY A 285 -79.46 44.89 36.72
C GLY A 285 -80.83 44.31 36.34
N ASN A 286 -80.90 43.07 35.85
CA ASN A 286 -82.15 42.38 35.57
C ASN A 286 -82.90 42.01 36.85
N THR A 287 -82.20 41.64 37.93
CA THR A 287 -82.81 41.42 39.25
C THR A 287 -83.39 42.71 39.83
N ASP A 288 -82.66 43.83 39.73
CA ASP A 288 -83.17 45.15 40.11
C ASP A 288 -84.41 45.53 39.28
N LEU A 289 -84.36 45.35 37.96
CA LEU A 289 -85.49 45.65 37.09
C LEU A 289 -86.69 44.76 37.40
N SER A 290 -86.48 43.44 37.57
CA SER A 290 -87.52 42.48 37.98
C SER A 290 -88.17 42.90 39.29
N SER A 291 -87.39 43.33 40.29
CA SER A 291 -87.89 43.80 41.59
C SER A 291 -88.72 45.08 41.50
N ARG A 292 -88.59 45.85 40.42
CA ARG A 292 -89.38 47.06 40.14
C ARG A 292 -90.61 46.79 39.26
N THR A 293 -90.75 45.59 38.72
CA THR A 293 -91.88 45.16 37.88
C THR A 293 -92.80 44.12 38.53
N GLU A 294 -92.45 43.60 39.71
CA GLU A 294 -93.38 42.89 40.61
C GLU A 294 -94.03 43.84 41.62
#